data_AF-A0A958XB40-F1
#
_entry.id   AF-A0A958XB40-F1
#
_cell.length_a   1.000
_cell.length_b   1.000
_cell.length_c   1.000
_cell.angle_alpha   90.00
_cell.angle_beta   90.00
_cell.angle_gamma   90.00
#
_symmetry.space_group_name_H-M   'P 1'
#
loop_
_entity.id
_entity.type
_entity.pdbx_description
1 polymer ?
#
loop_
_entity_poly.entity_id
_entity_poly.type
_entity_poly.pdbx_seq_one_letter_code
_entity_poly.pdbx_strand_id
1 'polypeptide(L)'
;MSTPTISQKNDPSWFIDRLTLYQNANSSPEAVKRNFLIRIAEFDLIVADLRNKKKGDPVQHELILGRRGSGKSTLLRRIQIEIDEQPDLAEKYIAINLAEEQNAIYRLSDLWFEVLEELSIRFKKNPDLRTFDSFENNQAYTRYLYGKIHHLLQEVGKRAVLLLDNLDRILENFSDDAHLLRETLLNYPDIQIIGGSTRMNEHFWRYDQPFYDFFRRHRLEGLSFDEIHLLLNHWAVEMDLPLLHDYALRHRGRIEAIRILTDGLPRALQYFIQVLLHDSDLYGFDYLKKVMDKATPLYQERLNNLTAPQRKIVQEIAFIWEASPTKTLVEKCRMESKLIASFLKQLDHFGIVETIPTGKKNHLYRLAERFFNMWLIVTQGNPDQKRRAKYLTLFLEGWYDAQELRNLARQHLGDLQSGKLSYDKAMALSKGLSQSRFISVKDRDALINYTLALDPEGAGDCELPRKFSEISAEGEMYFRQGQFGKALDVLNEIENEEDGIKFNLQGLCYYGLHRWEEAETYFLNAREKGHVGALYNLAVLYANQGKSAEAETYYLQAIEKG
;
A
#
# COMPACT_ATOMS: atom_id res chain seq x y z
N MET A 1 -20.40 0.04 -29.45
CA MET A 1 -19.97 1.46 -29.35
C MET A 1 -19.07 1.76 -30.54
N SER A 2 -19.21 2.92 -31.15
CA SER A 2 -18.41 3.33 -32.32
C SER A 2 -16.94 3.49 -31.93
N THR A 3 -16.00 3.02 -32.76
CA THR A 3 -14.57 3.28 -32.59
C THR A 3 -14.28 4.79 -32.69
N PRO A 4 -13.67 5.41 -31.66
CA PRO A 4 -13.42 6.85 -31.64
C PRO A 4 -12.30 7.23 -32.62
N THR A 5 -12.38 8.44 -33.18
CA THR A 5 -11.32 9.00 -34.03
C THR A 5 -10.10 9.41 -33.21
N ILE A 6 -8.93 9.41 -33.85
CA ILE A 6 -7.61 9.69 -33.24
C ILE A 6 -7.60 11.00 -32.44
N SER A 7 -8.38 12.01 -32.84
CA SER A 7 -8.55 13.28 -32.12
C SER A 7 -9.03 13.14 -30.67
N GLN A 8 -9.86 12.14 -30.35
CA GLN A 8 -10.38 11.93 -28.99
C GLN A 8 -9.38 11.26 -28.05
N LYS A 9 -8.39 10.50 -28.57
CA LYS A 9 -7.31 9.91 -27.74
C LYS A 9 -6.34 10.98 -27.19
N ASN A 10 -6.42 12.22 -27.68
CA ASN A 10 -5.55 13.34 -27.27
C ASN A 10 -6.13 14.23 -26.15
N ASP A 11 -7.37 14.02 -25.70
CA ASP A 11 -7.97 14.79 -24.60
C ASP A 11 -7.59 14.19 -23.22
N PRO A 12 -6.96 14.96 -22.31
CA PRO A 12 -6.60 14.47 -20.97
C PRO A 12 -7.77 13.98 -20.13
N SER A 13 -8.99 14.46 -20.35
CA SER A 13 -10.18 13.99 -19.64
C SER A 13 -10.64 12.62 -20.13
N TRP A 14 -10.57 12.35 -21.44
CA TRP A 14 -11.06 11.12 -22.08
C TRP A 14 -10.59 9.84 -21.38
N PHE A 15 -9.30 9.77 -21.01
CA PHE A 15 -8.79 8.58 -20.32
C PHE A 15 -9.38 8.45 -18.91
N ILE A 16 -9.43 9.51 -18.11
CA ILE A 16 -10.00 9.46 -16.75
C ILE A 16 -11.51 9.22 -16.80
N ASP A 17 -12.23 9.86 -17.71
CA ASP A 17 -13.68 9.65 -17.86
C ASP A 17 -13.97 8.20 -18.22
N ARG A 18 -13.20 7.63 -19.15
CA ARG A 18 -13.34 6.23 -19.57
C ARG A 18 -12.86 5.24 -18.49
N LEU A 19 -11.81 5.54 -17.73
CA LEU A 19 -11.36 4.72 -16.60
C LEU A 19 -12.36 4.78 -15.43
N THR A 20 -12.95 5.95 -15.18
CA THR A 20 -14.01 6.14 -14.18
C THR A 20 -15.25 5.36 -14.59
N LEU A 21 -15.65 5.36 -15.87
CA LEU A 21 -16.69 4.50 -16.43
C LEU A 21 -16.39 2.99 -16.33
N TYR A 22 -15.12 2.58 -16.18
CA TYR A 22 -14.73 1.18 -15.98
C TYR A 22 -14.53 0.77 -14.51
N GLN A 23 -14.29 1.73 -13.60
CA GLN A 23 -13.98 1.46 -12.18
C GLN A 23 -15.09 1.90 -11.20
N ASN A 24 -16.11 2.62 -11.66
CA ASN A 24 -17.24 3.04 -10.82
C ASN A 24 -18.13 1.84 -10.45
N ALA A 25 -18.53 1.73 -9.18
CA ALA A 25 -19.50 0.75 -8.70
C ALA A 25 -20.87 0.88 -9.40
N ASN A 26 -21.20 2.06 -9.91
CA ASN A 26 -22.45 2.32 -10.63
C ASN A 26 -22.41 1.89 -12.13
N SER A 27 -21.34 1.23 -12.58
CA SER A 27 -21.21 0.70 -13.94
C SER A 27 -22.05 -0.58 -14.14
N SER A 28 -22.18 -1.04 -15.40
CA SER A 28 -22.95 -2.26 -15.69
C SER A 28 -22.32 -3.50 -15.04
N PRO A 29 -23.09 -4.56 -14.72
CA PRO A 29 -22.57 -5.78 -14.12
C PRO A 29 -21.39 -6.39 -14.90
N GLU A 30 -21.47 -6.40 -16.23
CA GLU A 30 -20.43 -6.90 -17.13
C GLU A 30 -19.18 -6.04 -17.08
N ALA A 31 -19.33 -4.71 -17.05
CA ALA A 31 -18.21 -3.78 -16.95
C ALA A 31 -17.48 -3.91 -15.61
N VAL A 32 -18.22 -4.08 -14.49
CA VAL A 32 -17.62 -4.33 -13.18
C VAL A 32 -16.88 -5.67 -13.16
N LYS A 33 -17.51 -6.77 -13.60
CA LYS A 33 -16.86 -8.10 -13.69
C LYS A 33 -15.57 -8.05 -14.52
N ARG A 34 -15.62 -7.42 -15.71
CA ARG A 34 -14.49 -7.36 -16.66
C ARG A 34 -13.30 -6.55 -16.14
N ASN A 35 -13.52 -5.58 -15.26
CA ASN A 35 -12.46 -4.72 -14.70
C ASN A 35 -12.10 -5.07 -13.24
N PHE A 36 -12.70 -6.11 -12.67
CA PHE A 36 -12.39 -6.61 -11.33
C PHE A 36 -11.22 -7.61 -11.37
N LEU A 37 -10.00 -7.07 -11.44
CA LEU A 37 -8.76 -7.86 -11.55
C LEU A 37 -7.95 -7.96 -10.26
N ILE A 38 -8.27 -7.10 -9.30
CA ILE A 38 -7.60 -6.95 -8.02
C ILE A 38 -8.61 -7.28 -6.92
N ARG A 39 -8.11 -7.67 -5.74
CA ARG A 39 -8.94 -8.11 -4.61
C ARG A 39 -9.78 -9.38 -4.90
N ILE A 40 -9.30 -10.20 -5.84
CA ILE A 40 -9.91 -11.49 -6.22
C ILE A 40 -9.89 -12.46 -5.03
N ALA A 41 -8.79 -12.50 -4.26
CA ALA A 41 -8.68 -13.37 -3.10
C ALA A 41 -9.75 -13.06 -2.03
N GLU A 42 -9.97 -11.80 -1.69
CA GLU A 42 -10.99 -11.36 -0.74
C GLU A 42 -12.40 -11.60 -1.27
N PHE A 43 -12.63 -11.37 -2.56
CA PHE A 43 -13.89 -11.70 -3.24
C PHE A 43 -14.21 -13.20 -3.16
N ASP A 44 -13.28 -14.05 -3.60
CA ASP A 44 -13.43 -15.51 -3.60
C ASP A 44 -13.61 -16.05 -2.19
N LEU A 45 -12.88 -15.52 -1.19
CA LEU A 45 -12.98 -15.90 0.21
C LEU A 45 -14.33 -15.57 0.87
N ILE A 46 -15.02 -14.54 0.39
CA ILE A 46 -16.36 -14.15 0.86
C ILE A 46 -17.43 -14.96 0.10
N VAL A 47 -17.32 -15.06 -1.22
CA VAL A 47 -18.27 -15.78 -2.08
C VAL A 47 -18.24 -17.29 -1.82
N ALA A 48 -17.06 -17.87 -1.54
CA ALA A 48 -16.95 -19.28 -1.16
C ALA A 48 -17.66 -19.57 0.17
N ASP A 49 -17.63 -18.67 1.17
CA ASP A 49 -18.42 -18.85 2.40
C ASP A 49 -19.92 -18.84 2.06
N LEU A 50 -20.41 -17.83 1.33
CA LEU A 50 -21.80 -17.77 0.87
C LEU A 50 -22.25 -19.05 0.14
N ARG A 51 -21.42 -19.59 -0.76
CA ARG A 51 -21.73 -20.85 -1.48
C ARG A 51 -21.80 -22.06 -0.56
N ASN A 52 -20.87 -22.19 0.38
CA ASN A 52 -20.74 -23.34 1.26
C ASN A 52 -21.85 -23.42 2.34
N LYS A 53 -22.44 -22.29 2.72
CA LYS A 53 -23.52 -22.24 3.73
C LYS A 53 -24.80 -22.92 3.21
N LYS A 54 -25.43 -23.66 4.12
CA LYS A 54 -26.74 -24.31 3.97
C LYS A 54 -27.83 -23.57 4.75
N LYS A 55 -29.08 -23.87 4.44
CA LYS A 55 -30.24 -23.34 5.18
C LYS A 55 -30.20 -23.82 6.62
N GLY A 56 -30.12 -22.90 7.57
CA GLY A 56 -29.97 -23.18 9.00
C GLY A 56 -28.56 -22.96 9.56
N ASP A 57 -27.53 -22.91 8.72
CA ASP A 57 -26.15 -22.67 9.18
C ASP A 57 -25.99 -21.27 9.77
N PRO A 58 -25.15 -21.07 10.80
CA PRO A 58 -24.87 -19.76 11.37
C PRO A 58 -24.20 -18.84 10.35
N VAL A 59 -24.59 -17.56 10.39
CA VAL A 59 -24.11 -16.51 9.50
C VAL A 59 -22.81 -15.93 10.03
N GLN A 60 -21.82 -15.72 9.15
CA GLN A 60 -20.59 -15.01 9.47
C GLN A 60 -20.68 -13.59 8.91
N HIS A 61 -20.60 -12.58 9.77
CA HIS A 61 -20.54 -11.19 9.32
C HIS A 61 -19.11 -10.84 8.88
N GLU A 62 -18.98 -10.04 7.82
CA GLU A 62 -17.71 -9.75 7.16
C GLU A 62 -17.43 -8.24 7.19
N LEU A 63 -16.19 -7.85 7.48
CA LEU A 63 -15.75 -6.46 7.56
C LEU A 63 -14.52 -6.24 6.65
N ILE A 64 -14.72 -5.46 5.59
CA ILE A 64 -13.72 -5.07 4.61
C ILE A 64 -13.10 -3.74 5.08
N LEU A 65 -11.91 -3.83 5.66
CA LEU A 65 -11.13 -2.70 6.15
C LEU A 65 -10.21 -2.19 5.04
N GLY A 66 -10.30 -0.90 4.71
CA GLY A 66 -9.41 -0.31 3.70
C GLY A 66 -9.53 1.20 3.56
N ARG A 67 -8.42 1.85 3.22
CA ARG A 67 -8.32 3.31 3.06
C ARG A 67 -9.35 3.87 2.05
N ARG A 68 -9.64 5.18 2.07
CA ARG A 68 -10.51 5.79 1.05
C ARG A 68 -9.88 5.60 -0.34
N GLY A 69 -10.63 5.04 -1.29
CA GLY A 69 -10.12 4.71 -2.63
C GLY A 69 -9.42 3.34 -2.78
N SER A 70 -9.46 2.46 -1.77
CA SER A 70 -8.89 1.09 -1.81
C SER A 70 -9.72 0.05 -2.58
N GLY A 71 -10.89 0.40 -3.10
CA GLY A 71 -11.76 -0.51 -3.86
C GLY A 71 -12.92 -1.18 -3.09
N LYS A 72 -13.17 -0.80 -1.82
CA LYS A 72 -14.26 -1.38 -0.99
C LYS A 72 -15.62 -1.41 -1.70
N SER A 73 -16.09 -0.26 -2.18
CA SER A 73 -17.37 -0.09 -2.87
C SER A 73 -17.46 -0.95 -4.12
N THR A 74 -16.36 -1.08 -4.86
CA THR A 74 -16.23 -1.94 -6.04
C THR A 74 -16.30 -3.43 -5.67
N LEU A 75 -15.67 -3.85 -4.56
CA LEU A 75 -15.76 -5.22 -4.04
C LEU A 75 -17.19 -5.55 -3.55
N LEU A 76 -17.83 -4.67 -2.78
CA LEU A 76 -19.24 -4.81 -2.38
C LEU A 76 -20.15 -4.96 -3.60
N ARG A 77 -19.98 -4.11 -4.62
CA ARG A 77 -20.72 -4.21 -5.88
C ARG A 77 -20.45 -5.51 -6.64
N ARG A 78 -19.20 -5.98 -6.68
CA ARG A 78 -18.83 -7.24 -7.34
C ARG A 78 -19.47 -8.44 -6.64
N ILE A 79 -19.58 -8.41 -5.30
CA ILE A 79 -20.32 -9.39 -4.50
C ILE A 79 -21.82 -9.33 -4.80
N GLN A 80 -22.42 -8.13 -4.87
CA GLN A 80 -23.82 -7.97 -5.28
C GLN A 80 -24.10 -8.65 -6.62
N ILE A 81 -23.27 -8.37 -7.63
CA ILE A 81 -23.41 -8.93 -8.98
C ILE A 81 -23.31 -10.47 -8.95
N GLU A 82 -22.39 -11.04 -8.17
CA GLU A 82 -22.28 -12.49 -8.03
C GLU A 82 -23.53 -13.11 -7.41
N ILE A 83 -24.13 -12.47 -6.41
CA ILE A 83 -25.36 -12.95 -5.76
C ILE A 83 -26.58 -12.82 -6.68
N ASP A 84 -26.70 -11.70 -7.39
CA ASP A 84 -27.87 -11.42 -8.24
C ASP A 84 -27.85 -12.23 -9.56
N GLU A 85 -26.68 -12.60 -10.08
CA GLU A 85 -26.55 -13.33 -11.37
C GLU A 85 -26.35 -14.85 -11.25
N GLN A 86 -25.68 -15.35 -10.21
CA GLN A 86 -25.34 -16.77 -10.13
C GLN A 86 -26.50 -17.60 -9.54
N PRO A 87 -27.04 -18.61 -10.25
CA PRO A 87 -28.24 -19.31 -9.79
C PRO A 87 -28.13 -19.94 -8.39
N ASP A 88 -26.95 -20.48 -8.03
CA ASP A 88 -26.68 -21.13 -6.75
C ASP A 88 -26.70 -20.18 -5.55
N LEU A 89 -26.41 -18.90 -5.80
CA LEU A 89 -26.50 -17.82 -4.81
C LEU A 89 -27.87 -17.13 -4.87
N ALA A 90 -28.35 -16.81 -6.07
CA ALA A 90 -29.63 -16.15 -6.30
C ALA A 90 -30.83 -16.98 -5.81
N GLU A 91 -30.74 -18.31 -5.73
CA GLU A 91 -31.76 -19.16 -5.10
C GLU A 91 -31.79 -18.95 -3.57
N LYS A 92 -30.63 -18.85 -2.93
CA LYS A 92 -30.48 -18.79 -1.45
C LYS A 92 -30.56 -17.38 -0.87
N TYR A 93 -30.14 -16.37 -1.64
CA TYR A 93 -29.80 -15.04 -1.15
C TYR A 93 -30.51 -13.91 -1.93
N ILE A 94 -30.55 -12.73 -1.32
CA ILE A 94 -30.91 -11.45 -1.94
C ILE A 94 -29.92 -10.38 -1.48
N ALA A 95 -29.21 -9.74 -2.41
CA ALA A 95 -28.19 -8.73 -2.09
C ALA A 95 -28.81 -7.33 -1.98
N ILE A 96 -28.87 -6.78 -0.77
CA ILE A 96 -29.33 -5.42 -0.49
C ILE A 96 -28.10 -4.52 -0.46
N ASN A 97 -27.96 -3.63 -1.44
CA ASN A 97 -26.85 -2.69 -1.52
C ASN A 97 -27.38 -1.28 -1.33
N LEU A 98 -27.13 -0.70 -0.15
CA LEU A 98 -27.59 0.64 0.18
C LEU A 98 -26.61 1.71 -0.33
N ALA A 99 -27.11 2.92 -0.60
CA ALA A 99 -26.31 3.99 -1.20
C ALA A 99 -25.20 4.51 -0.28
N GLU A 100 -24.03 4.85 -0.85
CA GLU A 100 -22.83 5.27 -0.09
C GLU A 100 -23.04 6.54 0.77
N GLU A 101 -24.02 7.39 0.42
CA GLU A 101 -24.34 8.66 1.09
C GLU A 101 -25.69 8.67 1.83
N GLN A 102 -25.99 7.62 2.60
CA GLN A 102 -27.18 7.57 3.47
C GLN A 102 -27.02 8.42 4.75
N ASN A 103 -26.98 9.75 4.60
CA ASN A 103 -27.02 10.70 5.72
C ASN A 103 -28.31 10.62 6.56
N ALA A 104 -29.34 9.93 6.07
CA ALA A 104 -30.62 9.75 6.74
C ALA A 104 -30.63 8.62 7.80
N ILE A 105 -29.70 7.66 7.75
CA ILE A 105 -29.64 6.57 8.73
C ILE A 105 -28.96 7.07 10.01
N TYR A 106 -29.78 7.42 10.99
CA TYR A 106 -29.35 7.85 12.31
C TYR A 106 -29.52 6.73 13.36
N ARG A 107 -30.52 5.87 13.20
CA ARG A 107 -30.90 4.79 14.12
C ARG A 107 -31.03 3.44 13.43
N LEU A 108 -31.06 2.37 14.23
CA LEU A 108 -31.27 1.02 13.70
C LEU A 108 -32.67 0.84 13.08
N SER A 109 -33.67 1.56 13.58
CA SER A 109 -35.01 1.64 12.98
C SER A 109 -34.97 2.15 11.55
N ASP A 110 -34.11 3.13 11.25
CA ASP A 110 -34.02 3.76 9.93
C ASP A 110 -33.39 2.78 8.94
N LEU A 111 -32.31 2.09 9.36
CA LEU A 111 -31.67 1.02 8.59
C LEU A 111 -32.66 -0.12 8.28
N TRP A 112 -33.45 -0.57 9.27
CA TRP A 112 -34.45 -1.61 9.06
C TRP A 112 -35.64 -1.15 8.21
N PHE A 113 -35.96 0.15 8.20
CA PHE A 113 -36.98 0.67 7.29
C PHE A 113 -36.49 0.61 5.84
N GLU A 114 -35.29 1.13 5.54
CA GLU A 114 -34.66 1.10 4.21
C GLU A 114 -34.50 -0.34 3.68
N VAL A 115 -34.02 -1.26 4.53
CA VAL A 115 -33.93 -2.70 4.21
C VAL A 115 -35.30 -3.30 3.87
N LEU A 116 -36.34 -2.93 4.62
CA LEU A 116 -37.68 -3.46 4.40
C LEU A 116 -38.33 -2.88 3.13
N GLU A 117 -38.11 -1.60 2.80
CA GLU A 117 -38.59 -1.01 1.54
C GLU A 117 -37.92 -1.68 0.32
N GLU A 118 -36.60 -1.84 0.31
CA GLU A 118 -35.89 -2.51 -0.80
C GLU A 118 -36.37 -3.96 -0.98
N LEU A 119 -36.53 -4.72 0.11
CA LEU A 119 -37.10 -6.08 0.06
C LEU A 119 -38.54 -6.09 -0.46
N SER A 120 -39.35 -5.11 -0.05
CA SER A 120 -40.75 -4.94 -0.47
C SER A 120 -40.85 -4.68 -1.97
N ILE A 121 -39.98 -3.81 -2.50
CA ILE A 121 -39.84 -3.52 -3.94
C ILE A 121 -39.41 -4.77 -4.70
N ARG A 122 -38.32 -5.44 -4.29
CA ARG A 122 -37.79 -6.61 -5.00
C ARG A 122 -38.76 -7.79 -5.04
N PHE A 123 -39.49 -8.04 -3.95
CA PHE A 123 -40.50 -9.10 -3.89
C PHE A 123 -41.90 -8.68 -4.35
N LYS A 124 -42.08 -7.40 -4.73
CA LYS A 124 -43.38 -6.81 -5.11
C LYS A 124 -44.48 -7.03 -4.07
N LYS A 125 -44.10 -6.98 -2.79
CA LYS A 125 -44.97 -7.13 -1.63
C LYS A 125 -44.96 -5.83 -0.87
N ASN A 126 -46.12 -5.25 -0.61
CA ASN A 126 -46.21 -4.03 0.19
C ASN A 126 -46.72 -4.40 1.60
N PRO A 127 -45.86 -4.53 2.62
CA PRO A 127 -46.29 -4.89 3.96
C PRO A 127 -47.09 -3.73 4.56
N ASP A 128 -48.23 -4.04 5.18
CA ASP A 128 -48.93 -3.06 6.00
C ASP A 128 -48.10 -2.75 7.26
N LEU A 129 -47.59 -1.52 7.31
CA LEU A 129 -46.71 -1.00 8.35
C LEU A 129 -47.47 -0.04 9.27
N ARG A 130 -47.44 -0.33 10.56
CA ARG A 130 -47.95 0.57 11.58
C ARG A 130 -47.03 1.77 11.73
N THR A 131 -47.63 2.96 11.92
CA THR A 131 -46.89 4.20 12.15
C THR A 131 -46.11 4.17 13.46
N PHE A 132 -45.02 4.96 13.53
CA PHE A 132 -44.15 5.05 14.71
C PHE A 132 -44.92 5.37 16.00
N ASP A 133 -45.92 6.25 15.93
CA ASP A 133 -46.74 6.68 17.08
C ASP A 133 -47.55 5.55 17.74
N SER A 134 -47.65 4.39 17.10
CA SER A 134 -48.30 3.19 17.68
C SER A 134 -47.38 2.35 18.57
N PHE A 135 -46.14 2.80 18.82
CA PHE A 135 -45.13 2.12 19.63
C PHE A 135 -44.67 2.98 20.80
N GLU A 136 -44.43 2.34 21.96
CA GLU A 136 -44.00 3.03 23.18
C GLU A 136 -42.62 3.70 23.07
N ASN A 137 -41.73 3.16 22.24
CA ASN A 137 -40.36 3.64 22.05
C ASN A 137 -39.72 3.11 20.76
N ASN A 138 -38.54 3.67 20.42
CA ASN A 138 -37.78 3.31 19.22
C ASN A 138 -37.38 1.83 19.17
N GLN A 139 -37.05 1.20 20.30
CA GLN A 139 -36.64 -0.21 20.31
C GLN A 139 -37.82 -1.15 19.99
N ALA A 140 -39.03 -0.84 20.47
CA ALA A 140 -40.24 -1.59 20.14
C ALA A 140 -40.55 -1.50 18.64
N TYR A 141 -40.43 -0.31 18.05
CA TYR A 141 -40.55 -0.11 16.60
C TYR A 141 -39.46 -0.85 15.81
N THR A 142 -38.20 -0.77 16.25
CA THR A 142 -37.05 -1.46 15.63
C THR A 142 -37.24 -2.97 15.61
N ARG A 143 -37.66 -3.58 16.74
CA ARG A 143 -37.98 -5.02 16.82
C ARG A 143 -39.16 -5.40 15.91
N TYR A 144 -40.16 -4.53 15.78
CA TYR A 144 -41.29 -4.75 14.85
C TYR A 144 -40.87 -4.72 13.38
N LEU A 145 -40.05 -3.74 12.97
CA LEU A 145 -39.51 -3.68 11.60
C LEU A 145 -38.68 -4.92 11.28
N TYR A 146 -37.79 -5.34 12.19
CA TYR A 146 -37.03 -6.57 12.00
C TYR A 146 -37.95 -7.80 11.93
N GLY A 147 -38.99 -7.89 12.76
CA GLY A 147 -39.97 -8.97 12.70
C GLY A 147 -40.70 -9.06 11.35
N LYS A 148 -40.95 -7.92 10.69
CA LYS A 148 -41.48 -7.87 9.32
C LYS A 148 -40.46 -8.35 8.28
N ILE A 149 -39.18 -7.94 8.41
CA ILE A 149 -38.09 -8.42 7.55
C ILE A 149 -37.92 -9.94 7.69
N HIS A 150 -37.83 -10.45 8.92
CA HIS A 150 -37.74 -11.89 9.23
C HIS A 150 -38.87 -12.69 8.58
N HIS A 151 -40.13 -12.29 8.81
CA HIS A 151 -41.28 -12.96 8.19
C HIS A 151 -41.20 -12.95 6.66
N LEU A 152 -40.87 -11.82 6.04
CA LEU A 152 -40.77 -11.68 4.59
C LEU A 152 -39.67 -12.58 3.99
N LEU A 153 -38.51 -12.64 4.64
CA LEU A 153 -37.39 -13.50 4.23
C LEU A 153 -37.71 -15.00 4.40
N GLN A 154 -38.34 -15.38 5.51
CA GLN A 154 -38.79 -16.75 5.77
C GLN A 154 -39.86 -17.21 4.78
N GLU A 155 -40.82 -16.34 4.44
CA GLU A 155 -41.89 -16.64 3.47
C GLU A 155 -41.33 -16.85 2.04
N VAL A 156 -40.31 -16.08 1.65
CA VAL A 156 -39.61 -16.25 0.35
C VAL A 156 -38.55 -17.36 0.42
N GLY A 157 -38.16 -17.79 1.61
CA GLY A 157 -37.19 -18.87 1.85
C GLY A 157 -35.72 -18.47 1.64
N LYS A 158 -35.41 -17.16 1.60
CA LYS A 158 -34.09 -16.59 1.30
C LYS A 158 -33.48 -15.84 2.48
N ARG A 159 -32.15 -15.65 2.45
CA ARG A 159 -31.40 -14.78 3.37
C ARG A 159 -31.03 -13.46 2.70
N ALA A 160 -31.05 -12.35 3.43
CA ALA A 160 -30.52 -11.09 2.93
C ALA A 160 -28.99 -11.03 3.13
N VAL A 161 -28.28 -10.52 2.12
CA VAL A 161 -26.88 -10.08 2.25
C VAL A 161 -26.89 -8.56 2.17
N LEU A 162 -26.73 -7.92 3.32
CA LEU A 162 -26.73 -6.47 3.48
C LEU A 162 -25.31 -5.93 3.26
N LEU A 163 -25.14 -5.23 2.15
CA LEU A 163 -23.90 -4.60 1.71
C LEU A 163 -23.95 -3.12 2.13
N LEU A 164 -23.03 -2.74 3.02
CA LEU A 164 -22.97 -1.39 3.60
C LEU A 164 -21.57 -0.82 3.40
N ASP A 165 -21.42 0.27 2.65
CA ASP A 165 -20.17 1.03 2.70
C ASP A 165 -20.17 2.01 3.88
N ASN A 166 -18.98 2.38 4.36
CA ASN A 166 -18.79 3.21 5.55
C ASN A 166 -19.55 2.72 6.81
N LEU A 167 -19.59 1.40 7.06
CA LEU A 167 -20.22 0.77 8.23
C LEU A 167 -19.72 1.37 9.57
N ASP A 168 -18.48 1.87 9.61
CA ASP A 168 -17.94 2.63 10.75
C ASP A 168 -18.88 3.77 11.17
N ARG A 169 -19.39 4.56 10.23
CA ARG A 169 -20.26 5.71 10.51
C ARG A 169 -21.65 5.32 10.98
N ILE A 170 -22.22 4.27 10.39
CA ILE A 170 -23.53 3.74 10.78
C ILE A 170 -23.48 3.31 12.24
N LEU A 171 -22.42 2.58 12.63
CA LEU A 171 -22.24 2.12 14.01
C LEU A 171 -21.84 3.25 14.98
N GLU A 172 -21.10 4.29 14.57
CA GLU A 172 -20.82 5.48 15.42
C GLU A 172 -22.10 6.18 15.90
N ASN A 173 -23.19 6.12 15.12
CA ASN A 173 -24.50 6.69 15.50
C ASN A 173 -25.31 5.77 16.43
N PHE A 174 -25.02 4.47 16.47
CA PHE A 174 -25.82 3.48 17.20
C PHE A 174 -25.31 3.32 18.64
N SER A 175 -25.98 3.97 19.59
CA SER A 175 -25.71 3.82 21.03
C SER A 175 -26.26 2.48 21.58
N ASP A 176 -27.41 2.49 22.26
CA ASP A 176 -28.05 1.27 22.77
C ASP A 176 -28.50 0.35 21.61
N ASP A 177 -28.78 0.94 20.45
CA ASP A 177 -29.13 0.26 19.20
C ASP A 177 -28.04 -0.74 18.74
N ALA A 178 -26.75 -0.51 19.07
CA ALA A 178 -25.68 -1.43 18.70
C ALA A 178 -25.77 -2.78 19.45
N HIS A 179 -26.19 -2.77 20.71
CA HIS A 179 -26.48 -4.01 21.45
C HIS A 179 -27.70 -4.74 20.86
N LEU A 180 -28.75 -3.99 20.52
CA LEU A 180 -29.96 -4.54 19.90
C LEU A 180 -29.67 -5.16 18.52
N LEU A 181 -28.79 -4.53 17.72
CA LEU A 181 -28.32 -5.09 16.45
C LEU A 181 -27.55 -6.40 16.67
N ARG A 182 -26.58 -6.45 17.60
CA ARG A 182 -25.85 -7.69 17.92
C ARG A 182 -26.80 -8.81 18.40
N GLU A 183 -27.72 -8.50 19.31
CA GLU A 183 -28.76 -9.42 19.80
C GLU A 183 -29.57 -10.01 18.63
N THR A 184 -30.04 -9.13 17.75
CA THR A 184 -30.86 -9.50 16.59
C THR A 184 -30.10 -10.44 15.65
N LEU A 185 -28.87 -10.10 15.25
CA LEU A 185 -28.08 -10.89 14.31
C LEU A 185 -27.62 -12.25 14.89
N LEU A 186 -27.42 -12.34 16.21
CA LEU A 186 -27.10 -13.61 16.88
C LEU A 186 -28.31 -14.56 16.95
N ASN A 187 -29.51 -14.02 17.16
CA ASN A 187 -30.73 -14.82 17.31
C ASN A 187 -31.35 -15.23 15.96
N TYR A 188 -31.12 -14.45 14.90
CA TYR A 188 -31.80 -14.59 13.61
C TYR A 188 -30.81 -14.66 12.43
N PRO A 189 -30.58 -15.85 11.85
CA PRO A 189 -29.61 -16.06 10.76
C PRO A 189 -30.19 -15.66 9.38
N ASP A 190 -31.02 -14.63 9.33
CA ASP A 190 -31.72 -14.16 8.13
C ASP A 190 -30.93 -13.09 7.37
N ILE A 191 -30.06 -12.35 8.05
CA ILE A 191 -29.27 -11.25 7.47
C ILE A 191 -27.77 -11.50 7.70
N GLN A 192 -26.99 -11.54 6.63
CA GLN A 192 -25.54 -11.41 6.65
C GLN A 192 -25.16 -9.95 6.39
N ILE A 193 -24.19 -9.41 7.12
CA ILE A 193 -23.67 -8.06 6.88
C ILE A 193 -22.27 -8.21 6.28
N ILE A 194 -22.04 -7.53 5.16
CA ILE A 194 -20.71 -7.36 4.56
C ILE A 194 -20.46 -5.85 4.50
N GLY A 195 -19.67 -5.37 5.46
CA GLY A 195 -19.45 -3.93 5.67
C GLY A 195 -18.10 -3.47 5.10
N GLY A 196 -18.10 -2.44 4.26
CA GLY A 196 -16.92 -1.64 3.97
C GLY A 196 -16.68 -0.65 5.10
N SER A 197 -15.43 -0.50 5.55
CA SER A 197 -15.07 0.52 6.55
C SER A 197 -13.72 1.17 6.29
N THR A 198 -13.60 2.46 6.62
CA THR A 198 -12.35 3.21 6.45
C THR A 198 -11.40 3.11 7.64
N ARG A 199 -11.89 2.72 8.83
CA ARG A 199 -11.13 2.67 10.09
C ARG A 199 -11.56 1.49 10.96
N MET A 200 -10.69 1.08 11.88
CA MET A 200 -11.13 0.24 13.01
C MET A 200 -11.75 1.12 14.10
N ASN A 201 -13.07 1.27 14.05
CA ASN A 201 -13.85 1.83 15.17
C ASN A 201 -13.67 0.96 16.43
N GLU A 202 -13.66 1.61 17.60
CA GLU A 202 -13.65 1.01 18.94
C GLU A 202 -14.67 -0.13 19.08
N HIS A 203 -15.85 -0.03 18.46
CA HIS A 203 -16.88 -1.08 18.51
C HIS A 203 -16.40 -2.48 18.05
N PHE A 204 -15.38 -2.56 17.18
CA PHE A 204 -14.90 -3.82 16.61
C PHE A 204 -13.75 -4.48 17.39
N TRP A 205 -13.10 -3.77 18.31
CA TRP A 205 -11.86 -4.25 18.96
C TRP A 205 -11.76 -4.03 20.46
N ARG A 206 -12.62 -3.20 21.05
CA ARG A 206 -12.73 -3.08 22.50
C ARG A 206 -13.61 -4.20 23.06
N TYR A 207 -13.11 -4.93 24.06
CA TYR A 207 -13.79 -6.08 24.67
C TYR A 207 -15.16 -5.71 25.28
N ASP A 208 -15.31 -4.46 25.74
CA ASP A 208 -16.53 -3.91 26.32
C ASP A 208 -17.59 -3.48 25.29
N GLN A 209 -17.38 -3.72 23.99
CA GLN A 209 -18.24 -3.19 22.91
C GLN A 209 -19.10 -4.23 22.17
N PRO A 210 -20.26 -3.82 21.61
CA PRO A 210 -21.23 -4.73 20.98
C PRO A 210 -20.74 -5.52 19.77
N PHE A 211 -19.60 -5.19 19.16
CA PHE A 211 -19.10 -5.90 17.97
C PHE A 211 -17.68 -6.46 18.14
N TYR A 212 -17.20 -6.60 19.37
CA TYR A 212 -15.95 -7.30 19.65
C TYR A 212 -15.97 -8.72 19.06
N ASP A 213 -14.97 -9.00 18.22
CA ASP A 213 -14.73 -10.24 17.46
C ASP A 213 -15.96 -10.79 16.71
N PHE A 214 -16.91 -9.91 16.36
CA PHE A 214 -18.17 -10.29 15.70
C PHE A 214 -18.02 -10.42 14.17
N PHE A 215 -17.09 -9.67 13.58
CA PHE A 215 -16.84 -9.66 12.15
C PHE A 215 -15.51 -10.36 11.80
N ARG A 216 -15.54 -11.24 10.81
CA ARG A 216 -14.33 -11.70 10.11
C ARG A 216 -13.78 -10.54 9.27
N ARG A 217 -12.47 -10.34 9.29
CA ARG A 217 -11.81 -9.12 8.81
C ARG A 217 -11.00 -9.38 7.55
N HIS A 218 -11.24 -8.58 6.52
CA HIS A 218 -10.48 -8.56 5.27
C HIS A 218 -9.79 -7.21 5.16
N ARG A 219 -8.47 -7.17 4.92
CA ARG A 219 -7.71 -5.92 4.83
C ARG A 219 -7.33 -5.67 3.39
N LEU A 220 -7.88 -4.61 2.80
CA LEU A 220 -7.48 -4.12 1.48
C LEU A 220 -6.24 -3.23 1.65
N GLU A 221 -5.07 -3.82 1.43
CA GLU A 221 -3.78 -3.11 1.48
C GLU A 221 -3.59 -2.21 0.25
N GLY A 222 -2.40 -1.59 0.12
CA GLY A 222 -1.99 -0.93 -1.12
C GLY A 222 -1.82 -1.94 -2.26
N LEU A 223 -1.91 -1.51 -3.51
CA LEU A 223 -1.60 -2.36 -4.66
C LEU A 223 -0.12 -2.77 -4.63
N SER A 224 0.14 -4.04 -4.90
CA SER A 224 1.49 -4.55 -5.18
C SER A 224 1.98 -4.12 -6.56
N PHE A 225 3.28 -4.28 -6.83
CA PHE A 225 3.83 -4.06 -8.18
C PHE A 225 3.15 -4.95 -9.22
N ASP A 226 2.93 -6.23 -8.88
CA ASP A 226 2.34 -7.21 -9.80
C ASP A 226 0.85 -6.91 -10.08
N GLU A 227 0.10 -6.42 -9.09
CA GLU A 227 -1.27 -5.92 -9.30
C GLU A 227 -1.31 -4.68 -10.20
N ILE A 228 -0.36 -3.74 -10.04
CA ILE A 228 -0.24 -2.58 -10.92
C ILE A 228 0.10 -3.02 -12.35
N HIS A 229 1.05 -3.95 -12.50
CA HIS A 229 1.44 -4.50 -13.80
C HIS A 229 0.26 -5.20 -14.51
N LEU A 230 -0.51 -6.02 -13.78
CA LEU A 230 -1.73 -6.68 -14.28
C LEU A 230 -2.78 -5.65 -14.75
N LEU A 231 -3.07 -4.63 -13.94
CA LEU A 231 -4.00 -3.56 -14.30
C LEU A 231 -3.58 -2.80 -15.57
N LEU A 232 -2.30 -2.44 -15.68
CA LEU A 232 -1.75 -1.73 -16.84
C LEU A 232 -1.84 -2.58 -18.12
N ASN A 233 -1.52 -3.88 -18.04
CA ASN A 233 -1.61 -4.80 -19.17
C ASN A 233 -3.06 -5.03 -19.62
N HIS A 234 -4.01 -5.11 -18.69
CA HIS A 234 -5.43 -5.19 -19.02
C HIS A 234 -5.95 -3.91 -19.71
N TRP A 235 -5.60 -2.73 -19.18
CA TRP A 235 -5.99 -1.46 -19.81
C TRP A 235 -5.32 -1.25 -21.17
N ALA A 236 -4.12 -1.78 -21.40
CA ALA A 236 -3.50 -1.80 -22.72
C ALA A 236 -4.41 -2.47 -23.78
N VAL A 237 -5.06 -3.57 -23.40
CA VAL A 237 -5.99 -4.33 -24.26
C VAL A 237 -7.37 -3.68 -24.33
N GLU A 238 -8.02 -3.43 -23.20
CA GLU A 238 -9.40 -2.91 -23.14
C GLU A 238 -9.58 -1.52 -23.75
N MET A 239 -8.55 -0.68 -23.65
CA MET A 239 -8.62 0.71 -24.09
C MET A 239 -7.95 0.95 -25.46
N ASP A 240 -7.33 -0.08 -26.05
CA ASP A 240 -6.50 -0.01 -27.26
C ASP A 240 -5.35 1.00 -27.07
N LEU A 241 -4.49 0.70 -26.09
CA LEU A 241 -3.37 1.50 -25.62
C LEU A 241 -2.07 0.65 -25.55
N PRO A 242 -1.48 0.25 -26.69
CA PRO A 242 -0.31 -0.64 -26.72
C PRO A 242 0.91 -0.09 -25.98
N LEU A 243 1.01 1.22 -25.78
CA LEU A 243 2.04 1.88 -24.96
C LEU A 243 2.09 1.37 -23.51
N LEU A 244 0.95 0.97 -22.94
CA LEU A 244 0.85 0.44 -21.57
C LEU A 244 1.33 -1.03 -21.45
N HIS A 245 1.41 -1.76 -22.57
CA HIS A 245 1.78 -3.18 -22.54
C HIS A 245 3.21 -3.37 -22.03
N ASP A 246 3.36 -4.17 -20.97
CA ASP A 246 4.60 -4.37 -20.21
C ASP A 246 5.32 -3.08 -19.77
N TYR A 247 4.59 -1.95 -19.70
CA TYR A 247 5.16 -0.67 -19.26
C TYR A 247 5.76 -0.79 -17.86
N ALA A 248 5.09 -1.50 -16.96
CA ALA A 248 5.56 -1.66 -15.59
C ALA A 248 6.90 -2.39 -15.49
N LEU A 249 7.15 -3.36 -16.37
CA LEU A 249 8.43 -4.06 -16.43
C LEU A 249 9.53 -3.17 -17.03
N ARG A 250 9.20 -2.46 -18.13
CA ARG A 250 10.12 -1.53 -18.80
C ARG A 250 10.51 -0.33 -17.94
N HIS A 251 9.64 0.11 -17.04
CA HIS A 251 9.84 1.28 -16.18
C HIS A 251 9.62 0.95 -14.70
N ARG A 252 10.16 -0.20 -14.25
CA ARG A 252 9.96 -0.74 -12.90
C ARG A 252 10.20 0.29 -11.81
N GLY A 253 11.27 1.08 -11.92
CA GLY A 253 11.59 2.04 -10.89
C GLY A 253 10.67 3.24 -10.78
N ARG A 254 10.08 3.69 -11.90
CA ARG A 254 9.00 4.68 -11.84
C ARG A 254 7.77 4.08 -11.14
N ILE A 255 7.35 2.88 -11.51
CA ILE A 255 6.19 2.22 -10.87
C ILE A 255 6.41 2.03 -9.37
N GLU A 256 7.57 1.53 -8.95
CA GLU A 256 7.88 1.33 -7.52
C GLU A 256 7.95 2.66 -6.76
N ALA A 257 8.59 3.70 -7.31
CA ALA A 257 8.62 5.03 -6.70
C ALA A 257 7.19 5.59 -6.50
N ILE A 258 6.33 5.49 -7.52
CA ILE A 258 4.93 5.91 -7.45
C ILE A 258 4.13 5.03 -6.49
N ARG A 259 4.32 3.70 -6.48
CA ARG A 259 3.66 2.79 -5.53
C ARG A 259 4.00 3.14 -4.09
N ILE A 260 5.28 3.37 -3.78
CA ILE A 260 5.76 3.75 -2.44
C ILE A 260 5.22 5.13 -2.05
N LEU A 261 5.25 6.11 -2.95
CA LEU A 261 4.78 7.47 -2.66
C LEU A 261 3.25 7.56 -2.56
N THR A 262 2.51 6.74 -3.30
CA THR A 262 1.03 6.70 -3.26
C THR A 262 0.47 5.67 -2.29
N ASP A 263 1.32 4.94 -1.56
CA ASP A 263 0.92 3.80 -0.71
C ASP A 263 0.11 2.72 -1.48
N GLY A 264 0.42 2.58 -2.78
CA GLY A 264 -0.27 1.70 -3.72
C GLY A 264 -1.76 2.00 -3.92
N LEU A 265 -2.27 3.19 -3.56
CA LEU A 265 -3.71 3.46 -3.60
C LEU A 265 -4.27 3.46 -5.04
N PRO A 266 -5.27 2.62 -5.38
CA PRO A 266 -5.81 2.50 -6.74
C PRO A 266 -6.23 3.83 -7.37
N ARG A 267 -6.84 4.75 -6.59
CA ARG A 267 -7.24 6.07 -7.07
C ARG A 267 -6.05 6.97 -7.42
N ALA A 268 -4.92 6.84 -6.73
CA ALA A 268 -3.72 7.61 -7.04
C ALA A 268 -3.03 7.09 -8.32
N LEU A 269 -3.13 5.78 -8.58
CA LEU A 269 -2.67 5.16 -9.83
C LEU A 269 -3.39 5.72 -11.07
N GLN A 270 -4.65 6.15 -10.95
CA GLN A 270 -5.39 6.78 -12.06
C GLN A 270 -4.70 8.06 -12.57
N TYR A 271 -4.31 8.96 -11.65
CA TYR A 271 -3.58 10.18 -11.98
C TYR A 271 -2.18 9.88 -12.55
N PHE A 272 -1.52 8.84 -12.04
CA PHE A 272 -0.26 8.36 -12.61
C PHE A 272 -0.42 7.99 -14.09
N ILE A 273 -1.42 7.19 -14.46
CA ILE A 273 -1.57 6.71 -15.84
C ILE A 273 -2.00 7.84 -16.78
N GLN A 274 -2.79 8.80 -16.30
CA GLN A 274 -3.11 10.01 -17.07
C GLN A 274 -1.82 10.76 -17.46
N VAL A 275 -0.87 10.97 -16.53
CA VAL A 275 0.38 11.68 -16.87
C VAL A 275 1.25 10.83 -17.79
N LEU A 276 1.36 9.52 -17.56
CA LEU A 276 2.10 8.57 -18.41
C LEU A 276 1.66 8.65 -19.88
N LEU A 277 0.35 8.68 -20.15
CA LEU A 277 -0.20 8.64 -21.52
C LEU A 277 0.00 9.94 -22.31
N HIS A 278 0.21 11.08 -21.65
CA HIS A 278 0.40 12.39 -22.30
C HIS A 278 1.83 12.91 -22.24
N ASP A 279 2.63 12.44 -21.28
CA ASP A 279 3.93 12.99 -20.95
C ASP A 279 4.97 11.86 -20.74
N SER A 280 5.07 10.93 -21.69
CA SER A 280 6.00 9.77 -21.67
C SER A 280 7.47 10.16 -21.47
N ASP A 281 7.82 11.38 -21.90
CA ASP A 281 9.18 11.89 -21.97
C ASP A 281 9.59 12.64 -20.68
N LEU A 282 8.72 12.66 -19.66
CA LEU A 282 9.07 13.19 -18.33
C LEU A 282 9.68 12.12 -17.43
N TYR A 283 10.72 12.54 -16.70
CA TYR A 283 11.53 11.71 -15.81
C TYR A 283 11.58 12.36 -14.42
N GLY A 284 11.66 11.56 -13.37
CA GLY A 284 11.95 12.03 -12.02
C GLY A 284 10.95 13.04 -11.47
N PHE A 285 11.51 14.06 -10.81
CA PHE A 285 10.72 15.07 -10.11
C PHE A 285 9.75 15.85 -11.00
N ASP A 286 10.07 16.08 -12.28
CA ASP A 286 9.19 16.82 -13.18
C ASP A 286 7.96 16.00 -13.60
N TYR A 287 8.10 14.67 -13.67
CA TYR A 287 6.99 13.74 -13.81
C TYR A 287 6.07 13.78 -12.58
N LEU A 288 6.62 13.54 -11.37
CA LEU A 288 5.83 13.58 -10.13
C LEU A 288 5.17 14.94 -9.90
N LYS A 289 5.83 16.03 -10.29
CA LYS A 289 5.27 17.39 -10.21
C LYS A 289 3.98 17.50 -11.03
N LYS A 290 3.93 16.97 -12.27
CA LYS A 290 2.66 16.96 -13.03
C LYS A 290 1.56 16.12 -12.37
N VAL A 291 1.91 14.97 -11.78
CA VAL A 291 0.93 14.16 -11.01
C VAL A 291 0.42 14.95 -9.78
N MET A 292 1.31 15.66 -9.10
CA MET A 292 0.97 16.57 -7.98
C MET A 292 0.12 17.75 -8.42
N ASP A 293 0.38 18.35 -9.59
CA ASP A 293 -0.42 19.45 -10.15
C ASP A 293 -1.85 18.96 -10.47
N LYS A 294 -2.01 17.73 -11.00
CA LYS A 294 -3.33 17.10 -11.21
C LYS A 294 -4.07 16.78 -9.90
N ALA A 295 -3.35 16.33 -8.86
CA ALA A 295 -3.92 16.04 -7.54
C ALA A 295 -4.17 17.30 -6.67
N THR A 296 -3.66 18.47 -7.09
CA THR A 296 -3.69 19.72 -6.30
C THR A 296 -5.09 20.14 -5.83
N PRO A 297 -6.15 20.13 -6.67
CA PRO A 297 -7.49 20.53 -6.22
C PRO A 297 -8.00 19.70 -5.05
N LEU A 298 -7.82 18.37 -5.10
CA LEU A 298 -8.22 17.43 -4.05
C LEU A 298 -7.49 17.69 -2.72
N TYR A 299 -6.20 18.04 -2.79
CA TYR A 299 -5.39 18.32 -1.59
C TYR A 299 -5.62 19.73 -1.03
N GLN A 300 -5.93 20.71 -1.89
CA GLN A 300 -6.38 22.03 -1.45
C GLN A 300 -7.73 21.96 -0.74
N GLU A 301 -8.72 21.25 -1.30
CA GLU A 301 -10.01 21.00 -0.65
C GLU A 301 -9.83 20.36 0.74
N ARG A 302 -8.99 19.31 0.81
CA ARG A 302 -8.66 18.62 2.07
C ARG A 302 -8.07 19.57 3.12
N LEU A 303 -7.20 20.52 2.75
CA LEU A 303 -6.66 21.53 3.66
C LEU A 303 -7.67 22.62 4.03
N ASN A 304 -8.54 23.01 3.10
CA ASN A 304 -9.55 24.04 3.32
C ASN A 304 -10.58 23.59 4.37
N ASN A 305 -10.91 22.29 4.38
CA ASN A 305 -11.79 21.66 5.38
C ASN A 305 -11.18 21.55 6.79
N LEU A 306 -9.89 21.91 6.98
CA LEU A 306 -9.24 21.92 8.29
C LEU A 306 -9.24 23.32 8.94
N THR A 307 -9.27 23.35 10.26
CA THR A 307 -9.04 24.58 11.03
C THR A 307 -7.58 25.04 10.92
N ALA A 308 -7.30 26.32 11.19
CA ALA A 308 -5.94 26.87 11.12
C ALA A 308 -4.91 26.13 12.01
N PRO A 309 -5.22 25.71 13.27
CA PRO A 309 -4.31 24.90 14.09
C PRO A 309 -4.04 23.52 13.48
N GLN A 310 -5.08 22.85 12.97
CA GLN A 310 -4.94 21.54 12.30
C GLN A 310 -4.07 21.63 11.04
N ARG A 311 -4.27 22.67 10.20
CA ARG A 311 -3.42 22.92 9.03
C ARG A 311 -1.95 23.08 9.41
N LYS A 312 -1.65 23.83 10.48
CA LYS A 312 -0.28 24.02 10.97
C LYS A 312 0.35 22.69 11.40
N ILE A 313 -0.38 21.86 12.14
CA ILE A 313 0.10 20.54 12.57
C ILE A 313 0.37 19.64 11.35
N VAL A 314 -0.55 19.59 10.38
CA VAL A 314 -0.39 18.83 9.12
C VAL A 314 0.86 19.28 8.35
N GLN A 315 1.10 20.59 8.28
CA GLN A 315 2.25 21.17 7.60
C GLN A 315 3.58 20.83 8.31
N GLU A 316 3.66 20.97 9.63
CA GLU A 316 4.87 20.62 10.39
C GLU A 316 5.16 19.10 10.35
N ILE A 317 4.14 18.23 10.43
CA ILE A 317 4.31 16.77 10.24
C ILE A 317 4.85 16.45 8.84
N ALA A 318 4.38 17.16 7.80
CA ALA A 318 4.93 16.98 6.46
C ALA A 318 6.42 17.33 6.42
N PHE A 319 6.78 18.48 6.98
CA PHE A 319 8.15 19.02 6.98
C PHE A 319 9.15 18.23 7.83
N ILE A 320 8.70 17.49 8.85
CA ILE A 320 9.55 16.54 9.59
C ILE A 320 9.75 15.23 8.80
N TRP A 321 8.86 14.92 7.85
CA TRP A 321 8.85 13.72 7.00
C TRP A 321 8.60 12.38 7.73
N GLU A 322 9.31 12.16 8.84
CA GLU A 322 9.33 10.95 9.66
C GLU A 322 8.20 10.88 10.70
N ALA A 323 7.97 9.68 11.25
CA ALA A 323 6.99 9.46 12.30
C ALA A 323 7.45 10.12 13.62
N SER A 324 6.70 11.13 14.07
CA SER A 324 7.14 12.08 15.09
C SER A 324 6.33 11.95 16.39
N PRO A 325 6.94 12.02 17.58
CA PRO A 325 6.20 12.05 18.84
C PRO A 325 5.58 13.44 19.08
N THR A 326 4.52 13.47 19.90
CA THR A 326 3.83 14.72 20.30
C THR A 326 4.77 15.82 20.80
N LYS A 327 5.86 15.47 21.50
CA LYS A 327 6.84 16.43 22.02
C LYS A 327 7.50 17.26 20.89
N THR A 328 7.96 16.60 19.84
CA THR A 328 8.58 17.27 18.67
C THR A 328 7.58 18.19 17.98
N LEU A 329 6.31 17.77 17.90
CA LEU A 329 5.24 18.58 17.31
C LEU A 329 4.87 19.80 18.17
N VAL A 330 4.91 19.70 19.50
CA VAL A 330 4.76 20.83 20.43
C VAL A 330 5.83 21.90 20.17
N GLU A 331 7.10 21.49 20.05
CA GLU A 331 8.22 22.39 19.81
C GLU A 331 8.15 23.07 18.43
N LYS A 332 7.84 22.30 17.37
CA LYS A 332 7.71 22.82 15.99
C LYS A 332 6.47 23.70 15.81
N CYS A 333 5.29 23.22 16.22
CA CYS A 333 4.04 23.97 16.11
C CYS A 333 3.97 25.16 17.07
N ARG A 334 4.77 25.19 18.15
CA ARG A 334 4.71 26.18 19.24
C ARG A 334 3.31 26.29 19.83
N MET A 335 2.75 25.14 20.24
CA MET A 335 1.39 25.00 20.78
C MET A 335 1.40 24.06 21.98
N GLU A 336 0.44 24.22 22.89
CA GLU A 336 0.33 23.38 24.08
C GLU A 336 0.12 21.89 23.74
N SER A 337 0.78 21.01 24.52
CA SER A 337 0.71 19.56 24.35
C SER A 337 -0.72 19.00 24.36
N LYS A 338 -1.61 19.54 25.21
CA LYS A 338 -3.03 19.14 25.25
C LYS A 338 -3.77 19.48 23.96
N LEU A 339 -3.50 20.64 23.36
CA LEU A 339 -4.10 21.05 22.09
C LEU A 339 -3.57 20.20 20.93
N ILE A 340 -2.24 19.98 20.87
CA ILE A 340 -1.64 19.09 19.87
C ILE A 340 -2.25 17.68 19.97
N ALA A 341 -2.32 17.08 21.16
CA ALA A 341 -2.89 15.73 21.33
C ALA A 341 -4.37 15.66 20.90
N SER A 342 -5.17 16.69 21.22
CA SER A 342 -6.57 16.78 20.78
C SER A 342 -6.69 16.87 19.26
N PHE A 343 -5.94 17.76 18.62
CA PHE A 343 -5.94 17.91 17.17
C PHE A 343 -5.36 16.69 16.44
N LEU A 344 -4.37 16.00 16.99
CA LEU A 344 -3.86 14.73 16.45
C LEU A 344 -4.95 13.66 16.46
N LYS A 345 -5.72 13.51 17.54
CA LYS A 345 -6.87 12.58 17.58
C LYS A 345 -7.93 12.95 16.53
N GLN A 346 -8.18 14.25 16.32
CA GLN A 346 -9.10 14.72 15.28
C GLN A 346 -8.59 14.54 13.84
N LEU A 347 -7.27 14.53 13.64
CA LEU A 347 -6.59 14.34 12.34
C LEU A 347 -6.32 12.87 12.00
N ASP A 348 -6.33 11.99 13.01
CA ASP A 348 -6.35 10.53 12.89
C ASP A 348 -7.78 10.02 12.59
N HIS A 349 -8.78 10.55 13.30
CA HIS A 349 -10.10 10.78 12.69
C HIS A 349 -9.95 11.75 11.49
N PHE A 350 -10.93 11.89 10.59
CA PHE A 350 -10.73 12.38 9.20
C PHE A 350 -9.80 11.48 8.35
N GLY A 351 -8.68 10.97 8.87
CA GLY A 351 -7.74 10.04 8.19
C GLY A 351 -6.59 10.74 7.47
N ILE A 352 -6.10 11.85 8.02
CA ILE A 352 -5.02 12.68 7.45
C ILE A 352 -3.67 12.35 8.11
N VAL A 353 -3.70 12.15 9.42
CA VAL A 353 -2.61 11.63 10.24
C VAL A 353 -2.85 10.15 10.52
N GLU A 354 -1.79 9.40 10.74
CA GLU A 354 -1.81 8.02 11.20
C GLU A 354 -1.03 7.94 12.51
N THR A 355 -1.66 7.36 13.54
CA THR A 355 -1.05 7.05 14.83
C THR A 355 -0.38 5.68 14.78
N ILE A 356 0.95 5.66 14.88
CA ILE A 356 1.76 4.44 15.00
C ILE A 356 1.92 4.11 16.49
N PRO A 357 1.39 2.98 16.97
CA PRO A 357 1.60 2.54 18.34
C PRO A 357 3.07 2.14 18.54
N THR A 358 3.66 2.61 19.63
CA THR A 358 4.91 2.04 20.16
C THR A 358 4.55 1.12 21.33
N GLY A 359 5.46 0.24 21.78
CA GLY A 359 5.29 -0.56 22.99
C GLY A 359 5.25 0.24 24.31
N LYS A 360 5.05 1.56 24.24
CA LYS A 360 4.99 2.52 25.36
C LYS A 360 3.76 3.42 25.19
N LYS A 361 3.40 4.17 26.24
CA LYS A 361 2.28 5.14 26.22
C LYS A 361 2.41 6.29 25.21
N ASN A 362 3.59 6.46 24.59
CA ASN A 362 3.84 7.52 23.63
C ASN A 362 3.76 6.96 22.21
N HIS A 363 2.79 7.40 21.42
CA HIS A 363 2.67 7.04 20.02
C HIS A 363 3.49 7.97 19.12
N LEU A 364 3.77 7.52 17.90
CA LEU A 364 4.37 8.34 16.85
C LEU A 364 3.29 8.70 15.83
N TYR A 365 3.42 9.87 15.21
CA TYR A 365 2.42 10.41 14.29
C TYR A 365 3.08 10.77 12.96
N ARG A 366 2.47 10.36 11.84
CA ARG A 366 2.89 10.76 10.49
C ARG A 366 1.67 11.12 9.65
N LEU A 367 1.86 11.82 8.52
CA LEU A 367 0.79 11.90 7.53
C LEU A 367 0.53 10.53 6.94
N ALA A 368 -0.74 10.12 6.92
CA ALA A 368 -1.18 8.81 6.47
C ALA A 368 -0.89 8.62 4.97
N GLU A 369 -0.97 9.68 4.16
CA GLU A 369 -0.76 9.63 2.71
C GLU A 369 0.58 10.29 2.35
N ARG A 370 1.54 9.49 1.86
CA ARG A 370 2.90 9.96 1.55
C ARG A 370 2.93 10.92 0.35
N PHE A 371 2.03 10.76 -0.62
CA PHE A 371 1.92 11.67 -1.76
C PHE A 371 1.39 13.05 -1.33
N PHE A 372 0.45 13.10 -0.39
CA PHE A 372 -0.02 14.36 0.21
C PHE A 372 1.09 15.06 1.02
N ASN A 373 1.93 14.29 1.74
CA ASN A 373 3.12 14.82 2.42
C ASN A 373 4.11 15.45 1.40
N MET A 374 4.42 14.72 0.32
CA MET A 374 5.28 15.21 -0.77
C MET A 374 4.71 16.48 -1.42
N TRP A 375 3.42 16.51 -1.70
CA TRP A 375 2.72 17.69 -2.24
C TRP A 375 2.83 18.92 -1.31
N LEU A 376 2.67 18.75 0.01
CA LEU A 376 2.87 19.82 0.99
C LEU A 376 4.31 20.36 0.96
N ILE A 377 5.33 19.49 0.88
CA ILE A 377 6.72 19.91 0.78
C ILE A 377 6.99 20.66 -0.53
N VAL A 378 6.53 20.11 -1.67
CA VAL A 378 6.79 20.69 -3.00
C VAL A 378 6.08 22.03 -3.20
N THR A 379 4.87 22.18 -2.67
CA THR A 379 4.12 23.45 -2.75
C THR A 379 4.60 24.47 -1.71
N GLN A 380 4.64 24.10 -0.42
CA GLN A 380 4.77 25.04 0.70
C GLN A 380 6.12 25.00 1.44
N GLY A 381 6.96 23.98 1.20
CA GLY A 381 8.26 23.85 1.87
C GLY A 381 9.27 24.93 1.47
N ASN A 382 10.33 25.07 2.27
CA ASN A 382 11.46 25.94 1.96
C ASN A 382 12.37 25.33 0.85
N PRO A 383 13.34 26.08 0.28
CA PRO A 383 14.19 25.58 -0.79
C PRO A 383 14.97 24.29 -0.47
N ASP A 384 15.32 24.04 0.78
CA ASP A 384 16.03 22.83 1.20
C ASP A 384 15.11 21.62 1.31
N GLN A 385 13.91 21.81 1.85
CA GLN A 385 12.86 20.80 1.88
C GLN A 385 12.44 20.41 0.45
N LYS A 386 12.24 21.38 -0.44
CA LYS A 386 11.95 21.14 -1.87
C LYS A 386 13.11 20.41 -2.56
N ARG A 387 14.37 20.73 -2.24
CA ARG A 387 15.55 19.99 -2.73
C ARG A 387 15.58 18.55 -2.22
N ARG A 388 15.34 18.30 -0.93
CA ARG A 388 15.26 16.95 -0.34
C ARG A 388 14.15 16.12 -0.99
N ALA A 389 12.97 16.69 -1.22
CA ALA A 389 11.87 16.08 -1.97
C ALA A 389 12.27 15.69 -3.40
N LYS A 390 12.95 16.58 -4.14
CA LYS A 390 13.48 16.29 -5.48
C LYS A 390 14.50 15.15 -5.46
N TYR A 391 15.47 15.18 -4.55
CA TYR A 391 16.47 14.12 -4.45
C TYR A 391 15.88 12.78 -4.03
N LEU A 392 14.92 12.75 -3.09
CA LEU A 392 14.20 11.52 -2.74
C LEU A 392 13.47 10.93 -3.95
N THR A 393 12.86 11.77 -4.80
CA THR A 393 12.18 11.30 -6.02
C THR A 393 13.17 10.65 -6.99
N LEU A 394 14.25 11.36 -7.33
CA LEU A 394 15.29 10.86 -8.23
C LEU A 394 15.96 9.60 -7.66
N PHE A 395 16.16 9.57 -6.35
CA PHE A 395 16.67 8.40 -5.64
C PHE A 395 15.70 7.23 -5.73
N LEU A 396 14.39 7.40 -5.47
CA LEU A 396 13.42 6.31 -5.54
C LEU A 396 13.25 5.76 -6.95
N GLU A 397 13.22 6.61 -7.98
CA GLU A 397 13.13 6.15 -9.38
C GLU A 397 14.39 5.39 -9.79
N GLY A 398 15.58 5.96 -9.53
CA GLY A 398 16.85 5.29 -9.78
C GLY A 398 17.07 4.04 -8.92
N TRP A 399 16.58 3.99 -7.67
CA TRP A 399 16.77 2.86 -6.75
C TRP A 399 16.23 1.53 -7.28
N TYR A 400 15.35 1.58 -8.28
CA TYR A 400 14.76 0.42 -8.92
C TYR A 400 15.08 0.34 -10.42
N ASP A 401 15.91 1.27 -10.96
CA ASP A 401 16.57 1.16 -12.26
C ASP A 401 18.10 1.10 -12.07
N ALA A 402 18.65 -0.10 -12.23
CA ALA A 402 20.07 -0.36 -12.03
C ALA A 402 20.98 0.56 -12.87
N GLN A 403 20.58 0.92 -14.09
CA GLN A 403 21.44 1.67 -14.99
C GLN A 403 21.38 3.17 -14.72
N GLU A 404 20.20 3.71 -14.41
CA GLU A 404 20.08 5.11 -13.97
C GLU A 404 20.84 5.36 -12.66
N LEU A 405 20.79 4.44 -11.69
CA LEU A 405 21.52 4.62 -10.43
C LEU A 405 23.04 4.53 -10.59
N ARG A 406 23.55 3.59 -11.40
CA ARG A 406 24.99 3.56 -11.75
C ARG A 406 25.45 4.86 -12.41
N ASN A 407 24.64 5.43 -13.30
CA ASN A 407 24.95 6.69 -13.97
C ASN A 407 24.95 7.86 -12.97
N LEU A 408 23.93 7.93 -12.09
CA LEU A 408 23.83 8.93 -11.02
C LEU A 408 25.01 8.82 -10.03
N ALA A 409 25.42 7.61 -9.67
CA ALA A 409 26.57 7.37 -8.79
C ALA A 409 27.89 7.85 -9.41
N ARG A 410 28.12 7.55 -10.69
CA ARG A 410 29.31 8.03 -11.44
C ARG A 410 29.34 9.55 -11.56
N GLN A 411 28.19 10.17 -11.86
CA GLN A 411 28.09 11.63 -11.94
C GLN A 411 28.39 12.26 -10.57
N HIS A 412 27.75 11.78 -9.51
CA HIS A 412 27.94 12.29 -8.15
C HIS A 412 29.38 12.09 -7.66
N LEU A 413 30.01 10.95 -7.95
CA LEU A 413 31.44 10.74 -7.70
C LEU A 413 32.33 11.78 -8.40
N GLY A 414 32.04 12.10 -9.67
CA GLY A 414 32.74 13.16 -10.39
C GLY A 414 32.52 14.56 -9.79
N ASP A 415 31.30 14.86 -9.36
CA ASP A 415 30.96 16.12 -8.71
C ASP A 415 31.65 16.25 -7.33
N LEU A 416 31.73 15.16 -6.55
CA LEU A 416 32.48 15.09 -5.28
C LEU A 416 33.98 15.30 -5.51
N GLN A 417 34.57 14.59 -6.48
CA GLN A 417 35.98 14.73 -6.87
C GLN A 417 36.33 16.16 -7.32
N SER A 418 35.35 16.89 -7.88
CA SER A 418 35.54 18.28 -8.31
C SER A 418 35.62 19.30 -7.17
N GLY A 419 35.26 18.91 -5.93
CA GLY A 419 35.23 19.79 -4.76
C GLY A 419 34.17 20.90 -4.79
N LYS A 420 33.23 20.88 -5.76
CA LYS A 420 32.22 21.93 -5.96
C LYS A 420 30.92 21.72 -5.17
N LEU A 421 30.75 20.55 -4.55
CA LEU A 421 29.62 20.22 -3.69
C LEU A 421 29.87 20.71 -2.26
N SER A 422 28.86 21.34 -1.66
CA SER A 422 28.86 21.59 -0.21
C SER A 422 28.52 20.29 0.53
N TYR A 423 29.14 20.06 1.69
CA TYR A 423 29.00 18.83 2.49
C TYR A 423 27.55 18.38 2.69
N ASP A 424 26.63 19.26 3.08
CA ASP A 424 25.19 18.94 3.25
C ASP A 424 24.51 18.32 2.01
N LYS A 425 24.96 18.72 0.80
CA LYS A 425 24.43 18.22 -0.47
C LYS A 425 25.09 16.89 -0.84
N ALA A 426 26.38 16.77 -0.56
CA ALA A 426 27.12 15.52 -0.72
C ALA A 426 26.55 14.42 0.16
N MET A 427 26.40 14.69 1.46
CA MET A 427 25.98 13.77 2.51
C MET A 427 24.71 12.99 2.16
N ALA A 428 23.61 13.69 1.81
CA ALA A 428 22.33 13.04 1.57
C ALA A 428 22.36 12.07 0.37
N LEU A 429 23.02 12.45 -0.72
CA LEU A 429 23.08 11.63 -1.93
C LEU A 429 24.11 10.51 -1.80
N SER A 430 25.27 10.76 -1.16
CA SER A 430 26.27 9.74 -0.86
C SER A 430 25.74 8.68 0.10
N LYS A 431 24.95 9.05 1.12
CA LYS A 431 24.30 8.10 2.02
C LYS A 431 23.33 7.18 1.26
N GLY A 432 22.45 7.75 0.44
CA GLY A 432 21.53 6.96 -0.38
C GLY A 432 22.27 6.03 -1.34
N LEU A 433 23.22 6.54 -2.11
CA LEU A 433 23.94 5.76 -3.11
C LEU A 433 24.83 4.67 -2.49
N SER A 434 25.56 4.97 -1.41
CA SER A 434 26.48 4.00 -0.75
C SER A 434 25.76 2.74 -0.26
N GLN A 435 24.51 2.86 0.16
CA GLN A 435 23.66 1.73 0.58
C GLN A 435 22.94 1.04 -0.60
N SER A 436 23.19 1.43 -1.86
CA SER A 436 22.52 0.84 -3.01
C SER A 436 23.13 -0.49 -3.46
N ARG A 437 22.26 -1.49 -3.67
CA ARG A 437 22.62 -2.77 -4.27
C ARG A 437 23.19 -2.66 -5.70
N PHE A 438 22.93 -1.54 -6.39
CA PHE A 438 23.26 -1.35 -7.81
C PHE A 438 24.58 -0.62 -8.07
N ILE A 439 25.34 -0.26 -7.04
CA ILE A 439 26.72 0.24 -7.17
C ILE A 439 27.73 -0.79 -6.67
N SER A 440 28.99 -0.68 -7.09
CA SER A 440 30.06 -1.54 -6.59
C SER A 440 30.47 -1.16 -5.16
N VAL A 441 31.10 -2.09 -4.44
CA VAL A 441 31.67 -1.82 -3.11
C VAL A 441 32.79 -0.78 -3.18
N LYS A 442 33.46 -0.66 -4.32
CA LYS A 442 34.48 0.37 -4.60
C LYS A 442 33.85 1.76 -4.70
N ASP A 443 32.71 1.87 -5.38
CA ASP A 443 31.96 3.11 -5.50
C ASP A 443 31.40 3.54 -4.14
N ARG A 444 30.93 2.59 -3.30
CA ARG A 444 30.53 2.87 -1.90
C ARG A 444 31.66 3.52 -1.11
N ASP A 445 32.84 2.90 -1.07
CA ASP A 445 33.96 3.42 -0.28
C ASP A 445 34.47 4.75 -0.84
N ALA A 446 34.47 4.92 -2.16
CA ALA A 446 34.78 6.20 -2.80
C ALA A 446 33.77 7.31 -2.41
N LEU A 447 32.46 7.03 -2.47
CA LEU A 447 31.40 7.96 -2.06
C LEU A 447 31.57 8.40 -0.62
N ILE A 448 31.81 7.46 0.30
CA ILE A 448 32.02 7.74 1.73
C ILE A 448 33.27 8.60 1.91
N ASN A 449 34.42 8.18 1.36
CA ASN A 449 35.70 8.87 1.52
C ASN A 449 35.67 10.30 0.96
N TYR A 450 35.17 10.51 -0.26
CA TYR A 450 35.11 11.86 -0.84
C TYR A 450 34.08 12.76 -0.14
N THR A 451 33.03 12.19 0.46
CA THR A 451 32.05 13.00 1.22
C THR A 451 32.62 13.46 2.55
N LEU A 452 33.30 12.58 3.29
CA LEU A 452 33.98 12.94 4.54
C LEU A 452 35.11 13.94 4.32
N ALA A 453 35.77 13.92 3.15
CA ALA A 453 36.80 14.89 2.79
C ALA A 453 36.27 16.33 2.59
N LEU A 454 34.95 16.53 2.45
CA LEU A 454 34.33 17.87 2.27
C LEU A 454 34.02 18.57 3.60
N ASP A 455 34.00 17.87 4.74
CA ASP A 455 33.92 18.43 6.09
C ASP A 455 34.77 17.62 7.08
N PRO A 456 36.07 17.93 7.20
CA PRO A 456 36.97 17.23 8.12
C PRO A 456 36.69 17.51 9.61
N GLU A 457 35.89 18.53 9.94
CA GLU A 457 35.60 18.91 11.33
C GLU A 457 34.34 18.21 11.90
N GLY A 458 33.56 17.53 11.04
CA GLY A 458 32.50 16.62 11.46
C GLY A 458 31.26 17.30 12.02
N ALA A 459 30.78 18.37 11.37
CA ALA A 459 29.67 19.19 11.84
C ALA A 459 28.26 18.69 11.43
N GLY A 460 28.14 17.45 10.92
CA GLY A 460 26.90 16.91 10.35
C GLY A 460 26.12 15.95 11.26
N ASP A 461 24.81 16.20 11.43
CA ASP A 461 23.85 15.33 12.15
C ASP A 461 23.58 13.96 11.49
N CYS A 462 24.19 13.64 10.34
CA CYS A 462 23.84 12.48 9.52
C CYS A 462 25.03 11.53 9.35
N GLU A 463 24.92 10.34 9.94
CA GLU A 463 25.95 9.30 9.87
C GLU A 463 25.92 8.56 8.51
N LEU A 464 27.08 8.41 7.87
CA LEU A 464 27.27 7.55 6.69
C LEU A 464 27.39 6.08 7.12
N PRO A 465 27.01 5.10 6.27
CA PRO A 465 27.25 3.70 6.58
C PRO A 465 28.76 3.41 6.68
N ARG A 466 29.11 2.34 7.42
CA ARG A 466 30.47 1.79 7.44
C ARG A 466 30.97 1.49 6.03
N LYS A 467 32.28 1.60 5.82
CA LYS A 467 32.91 1.24 4.55
C LYS A 467 32.86 -0.27 4.34
N PHE A 468 32.76 -0.70 3.09
CA PHE A 468 32.96 -2.10 2.73
C PHE A 468 34.32 -2.60 3.24
N SER A 469 35.39 -1.82 3.09
CA SER A 469 36.72 -2.17 3.61
C SER A 469 36.73 -2.45 5.13
N GLU A 470 35.97 -1.71 5.93
CA GLU A 470 35.83 -1.91 7.37
C GLU A 470 35.01 -3.17 7.70
N ILE A 471 33.86 -3.36 7.03
CA ILE A 471 32.98 -4.53 7.24
C ILE A 471 33.68 -5.82 6.78
N SER A 472 34.35 -5.79 5.62
CA SER A 472 35.05 -6.93 5.03
C SER A 472 36.24 -7.39 5.90
N ALA A 473 36.98 -6.46 6.51
CA ALA A 473 38.08 -6.78 7.41
C ALA A 473 37.60 -7.46 8.70
N GLU A 474 36.47 -7.01 9.28
CA GLU A 474 35.86 -7.66 10.44
C GLU A 474 35.26 -9.03 10.08
N GLY A 475 34.56 -9.13 8.95
CA GLY A 475 34.03 -10.39 8.42
C GLY A 475 35.16 -11.42 8.18
N GLU A 476 36.28 -10.99 7.57
CA GLU A 476 37.46 -11.82 7.38
C GLU A 476 38.12 -12.23 8.70
N MET A 477 38.17 -11.34 9.70
CA MET A 477 38.66 -11.67 11.04
C MET A 477 37.84 -12.81 11.66
N TYR A 478 36.50 -12.73 11.63
CA TYR A 478 35.65 -13.82 12.12
C TYR A 478 35.79 -15.09 11.29
N PHE A 479 35.91 -14.97 9.96
CA PHE A 479 36.12 -16.10 9.05
C PHE A 479 37.41 -16.86 9.39
N ARG A 480 38.53 -16.15 9.57
CA ARG A 480 39.84 -16.74 9.96
C ARG A 480 39.82 -17.37 11.36
N GLN A 481 38.90 -16.95 12.23
CA GLN A 481 38.66 -17.58 13.54
C GLN A 481 37.71 -18.79 13.48
N GLY A 482 37.21 -19.16 12.29
CA GLY A 482 36.20 -20.21 12.12
C GLY A 482 34.79 -19.81 12.60
N GLN A 483 34.56 -18.53 12.93
CA GLN A 483 33.29 -18.02 13.43
C GLN A 483 32.38 -17.60 12.26
N PHE A 484 32.15 -18.51 11.32
CA PHE A 484 31.47 -18.25 10.04
C PHE A 484 30.06 -17.67 10.19
N GLY A 485 29.33 -18.00 11.26
CA GLY A 485 28.03 -17.39 11.56
C GLY A 485 28.13 -15.88 11.81
N LYS A 486 29.07 -15.44 12.66
CA LYS A 486 29.32 -14.01 12.89
C LYS A 486 29.89 -13.31 11.67
N ALA A 487 30.70 -14.01 10.87
CA ALA A 487 31.17 -13.49 9.60
C ALA A 487 30.00 -13.20 8.65
N LEU A 488 28.99 -14.08 8.57
CA LEU A 488 27.74 -13.82 7.84
C LEU A 488 26.96 -12.63 8.42
N ASP A 489 26.81 -12.55 9.74
CA ASP A 489 26.09 -11.45 10.40
C ASP A 489 26.70 -10.08 10.03
N VAL A 490 28.03 -9.96 10.08
CA VAL A 490 28.76 -8.74 9.69
C VAL A 490 28.67 -8.49 8.18
N LEU A 491 28.84 -9.52 7.33
CA LEU A 491 28.74 -9.37 5.87
C LEU A 491 27.32 -9.02 5.38
N ASN A 492 26.29 -9.24 6.20
CA ASN A 492 24.93 -8.78 5.92
C ASN A 492 24.77 -7.25 6.01
N GLU A 493 25.72 -6.52 6.64
CA GLU A 493 25.79 -5.05 6.63
C GLU A 493 26.18 -4.48 5.25
N ILE A 494 26.61 -5.32 4.30
CA ILE A 494 26.92 -4.89 2.93
C ILE A 494 25.62 -4.92 2.12
N GLU A 495 25.11 -3.76 1.72
CA GLU A 495 23.92 -3.67 0.85
C GLU A 495 24.25 -3.84 -0.64
N ASN A 496 25.51 -3.66 -1.04
CA ASN A 496 25.96 -3.65 -2.42
C ASN A 496 26.03 -5.07 -3.02
N GLU A 497 25.43 -5.27 -4.20
CA GLU A 497 25.33 -6.57 -4.88
C GLU A 497 25.91 -6.54 -6.31
N GLU A 498 26.22 -5.36 -6.85
CA GLU A 498 26.52 -5.12 -8.26
C GLU A 498 27.72 -5.91 -8.79
N ASP A 499 28.79 -6.00 -7.99
CA ASP A 499 30.05 -6.66 -8.34
C ASP A 499 30.15 -8.11 -7.85
N GLY A 500 29.10 -8.63 -7.19
CA GLY A 500 29.05 -10.00 -6.68
C GLY A 500 29.98 -10.30 -5.48
N ILE A 501 30.77 -9.33 -5.00
CA ILE A 501 31.78 -9.56 -3.96
C ILE A 501 31.12 -10.00 -2.65
N LYS A 502 30.02 -9.35 -2.25
CA LYS A 502 29.20 -9.73 -1.09
C LYS A 502 28.80 -11.20 -1.15
N PHE A 503 28.19 -11.62 -2.25
CA PHE A 503 27.71 -12.99 -2.41
C PHE A 503 28.85 -14.01 -2.39
N ASN A 504 30.02 -13.68 -2.95
CA ASN A 504 31.19 -14.54 -2.87
C ASN A 504 31.71 -14.71 -1.43
N LEU A 505 31.75 -13.64 -0.64
CA LEU A 505 32.15 -13.70 0.78
C LEU A 505 31.14 -14.50 1.61
N GLN A 506 29.84 -14.31 1.38
CA GLN A 506 28.78 -15.11 2.01
C GLN A 506 28.88 -16.59 1.63
N GLY A 507 29.10 -16.91 0.34
CA GLY A 507 29.28 -18.27 -0.15
C GLY A 507 30.47 -18.98 0.52
N LEU A 508 31.59 -18.28 0.72
CA LEU A 508 32.74 -18.81 1.49
C LEU A 508 32.35 -19.13 2.94
N CYS A 509 31.55 -18.29 3.59
CA CYS A 509 31.09 -18.56 4.96
C CYS A 509 30.14 -19.77 5.03
N TYR A 510 29.20 -19.91 4.09
CA TYR A 510 28.33 -21.10 4.00
C TYR A 510 29.13 -22.38 3.69
N TYR A 511 30.15 -22.28 2.83
CA TYR A 511 31.11 -23.35 2.58
C TYR A 511 31.83 -23.77 3.87
N GLY A 512 32.31 -22.81 4.67
CA GLY A 512 32.91 -23.06 5.98
C GLY A 512 31.96 -23.68 7.01
N LEU A 513 30.64 -23.43 6.88
CA LEU A 513 29.59 -24.06 7.68
C LEU A 513 29.16 -25.45 7.18
N HIS A 514 29.79 -25.98 6.13
CA HIS A 514 29.37 -27.21 5.42
C HIS A 514 27.93 -27.15 4.87
N ARG A 515 27.43 -25.93 4.60
CA ARG A 515 26.11 -25.64 4.02
C ARG A 515 26.27 -25.49 2.51
N TRP A 516 26.45 -26.63 1.85
CA TRP A 516 26.94 -26.70 0.47
C TRP A 516 25.96 -26.15 -0.58
N GLU A 517 24.66 -26.40 -0.42
CA GLU A 517 23.62 -25.94 -1.35
C GLU A 517 23.48 -24.41 -1.30
N GLU A 518 23.56 -23.83 -0.10
CA GLU A 518 23.59 -22.38 0.09
C GLU A 518 24.89 -21.79 -0.49
N ALA A 519 26.05 -22.40 -0.23
CA ALA A 519 27.32 -21.96 -0.80
C ALA A 519 27.28 -21.94 -2.34
N GLU A 520 26.73 -22.99 -2.96
CA GLU A 520 26.53 -23.09 -4.41
C GLU A 520 25.65 -21.93 -4.92
N THR A 521 24.51 -21.70 -4.27
CA THR A 521 23.56 -20.62 -4.59
C THR A 521 24.24 -19.24 -4.53
N TYR A 522 25.00 -18.97 -3.47
CA TYR A 522 25.70 -17.70 -3.31
C TYR A 522 26.85 -17.51 -4.31
N PHE A 523 27.60 -18.55 -4.66
CA PHE A 523 28.63 -18.44 -5.71
C PHE A 523 28.01 -18.28 -7.11
N LEU A 524 26.87 -18.92 -7.41
CA LEU A 524 26.14 -18.71 -8.66
C LEU A 524 25.66 -17.26 -8.78
N ASN A 525 25.09 -16.68 -7.72
CA ASN A 525 24.71 -15.27 -7.67
C ASN A 525 25.92 -14.34 -7.88
N ALA A 526 27.06 -14.64 -7.26
CA ALA A 526 28.30 -13.87 -7.47
C ALA A 526 28.82 -13.96 -8.92
N ARG A 527 28.72 -15.14 -9.54
CA ARG A 527 29.08 -15.36 -10.95
C ARG A 527 28.18 -14.58 -11.91
N GLU A 528 26.87 -14.53 -11.66
CA GLU A 528 25.92 -13.76 -12.48
C GLU A 528 26.18 -12.25 -12.41
N LYS A 529 26.71 -11.78 -11.29
CA LYS A 529 27.22 -10.41 -11.10
C LYS A 529 28.64 -10.18 -11.66
N GLY A 530 29.25 -11.19 -12.27
CA GLY A 530 30.55 -11.09 -12.94
C GLY A 530 31.77 -11.28 -12.03
N HIS A 531 31.61 -11.69 -10.76
CA HIS A 531 32.76 -11.90 -9.87
C HIS A 531 33.55 -13.15 -10.27
N VAL A 532 34.75 -12.95 -10.83
CA VAL A 532 35.59 -14.05 -11.36
C VAL A 532 35.97 -15.08 -10.29
N GLY A 533 36.25 -14.63 -9.06
CA GLY A 533 36.61 -15.52 -7.94
C GLY A 533 35.51 -16.54 -7.57
N ALA A 534 34.26 -16.28 -7.94
CA ALA A 534 33.17 -17.23 -7.72
C ALA A 534 33.27 -18.47 -8.61
N LEU A 535 33.87 -18.36 -9.80
CA LEU A 535 34.10 -19.50 -10.71
C LEU A 535 35.08 -20.50 -10.09
N TYR A 536 36.18 -19.99 -9.53
CA TYR A 536 37.15 -20.81 -8.78
C TYR A 536 36.49 -21.49 -7.56
N ASN A 537 35.67 -20.75 -6.80
CA ASN A 537 35.00 -21.30 -5.62
C ASN A 537 33.93 -22.36 -5.97
N LEU A 538 33.19 -22.20 -7.08
CA LEU A 538 32.31 -23.24 -7.63
C LEU A 538 33.10 -24.47 -8.06
N ALA A 539 34.23 -24.29 -8.73
CA ALA A 539 35.09 -25.41 -9.15
C ALA A 539 35.60 -26.22 -7.94
N VAL A 540 36.06 -25.54 -6.88
CA VAL A 540 36.48 -26.18 -5.62
C VAL A 540 35.31 -26.92 -4.96
N LEU A 541 34.11 -26.31 -4.91
CA LEU A 541 32.92 -26.93 -4.34
C LEU A 541 32.54 -28.23 -5.09
N TYR A 542 32.49 -28.19 -6.42
CA TYR A 542 32.16 -29.37 -7.23
C TYR A 542 33.25 -30.45 -7.18
N ALA A 543 34.53 -30.07 -7.16
CA ALA A 543 35.63 -31.01 -6.98
C ALA A 543 35.49 -31.80 -5.67
N ASN A 544 35.14 -31.12 -4.58
CA ASN A 544 34.93 -31.73 -3.25
C ASN A 544 33.62 -32.54 -3.16
N GLN A 545 32.68 -32.36 -4.08
CA GLN A 545 31.51 -33.23 -4.29
C GLN A 545 31.80 -34.43 -5.23
N GLY A 546 33.02 -34.56 -5.77
CA GLY A 546 33.37 -35.60 -6.75
C GLY A 546 32.89 -35.33 -8.18
N LYS A 547 32.37 -34.12 -8.46
CA LYS A 547 31.88 -33.68 -9.78
C LYS A 547 33.02 -33.09 -10.62
N SER A 548 33.94 -33.96 -11.05
CA SER A 548 35.22 -33.51 -11.66
C SER A 548 35.06 -32.81 -13.00
N ALA A 549 34.08 -33.18 -13.83
CA ALA A 549 33.87 -32.59 -15.15
C ALA A 549 33.29 -31.16 -15.05
N GLU A 550 32.38 -30.96 -14.10
CA GLU A 550 31.84 -29.66 -13.75
C GLU A 550 32.93 -28.79 -13.14
N ALA A 551 33.74 -29.32 -12.22
CA ALA A 551 34.86 -28.60 -11.63
C ALA A 551 35.88 -28.15 -12.69
N GLU A 552 36.31 -29.02 -13.60
CA GLU A 552 37.20 -28.69 -14.73
C GLU A 552 36.61 -27.55 -15.59
N THR A 553 35.31 -27.64 -15.91
CA THR A 553 34.60 -26.60 -16.67
C THR A 553 34.67 -25.24 -15.98
N TYR A 554 34.46 -25.18 -14.67
CA TYR A 554 34.52 -23.92 -13.91
C TYR A 554 35.96 -23.42 -13.70
N TYR A 555 36.95 -24.30 -13.55
CA TYR A 555 38.37 -23.91 -13.51
C TYR A 555 38.82 -23.29 -14.84
N LEU A 556 38.46 -23.87 -15.98
CA LEU A 556 38.79 -23.31 -17.30
C LEU A 556 38.16 -21.93 -17.51
N GLN A 557 36.89 -21.74 -17.11
CA GLN A 557 36.23 -20.43 -17.15
C GLN A 557 36.87 -19.39 -16.22
N ALA A 558 37.42 -19.81 -15.07
CA ALA A 558 38.16 -18.91 -14.19
C ALA A 558 39.46 -18.46 -14.86
N ILE A 559 40.25 -19.40 -15.40
CA ILE A 559 41.52 -19.12 -16.09
C ILE A 559 41.32 -18.19 -17.30
N GLU A 560 40.24 -18.39 -18.07
CA GLU A 560 39.91 -17.53 -19.22
C GLU A 560 39.63 -16.07 -18.82
N LYS A 561 39.11 -15.84 -17.60
CA LYS A 561 38.69 -14.52 -17.12
C LYS A 561 39.70 -13.79 -16.23
N GLY A 562 40.79 -14.46 -15.82
CA GLY A 562 41.89 -13.89 -15.01
C GLY A 562 41.81 -14.24 -13.54
#